data_AF-A0A0M7E6D4-F1
#
_entry.id   AF-A0A0M7E6D4-F1
#
_cell.length_a   1.000
_cell.length_b   1.000
_cell.length_c   1.000
_cell.angle_alpha   90.00
_cell.angle_beta   90.00
_cell.angle_gamma   90.00
#
_symmetry.space_group_name_H-M   'P 1'
#
loop_
_entity.id
_entity.type
_entity.pdbx_description
1 polymer ?
#
loop_
_entity_poly.entity_id
_entity_poly.type
_entity_poly.pdbx_seq_one_letter_code
_entity_poly.pdbx_strand_id
1 'polypeptide(L)'
;MYAIPTGSIGSVDRYTPDSQSSSCVSGVVAVAASLLLVGTGASYPVNAYKQWRQYVQPRVQFAFDSLESTYTPAISPEVDVRNVAQHLANIREVLSPSMSELAKDLGITRQALYKWLSGENQPDDASKVQFITNLSNVADSFSKAGLNDAKLLVKMKAFNGRSLMDLVKEGEDWNKPVQVLIDEAKAMNAAAESANYLASKAKPTDDWKSSISIPGTVEE
;
A
#
# COMPACT_ATOMS: atom_id res chain seq x y z
N MET A 1 -84.51 29.63 -30.05
CA MET A 1 -83.74 30.58 -29.21
C MET A 1 -82.26 30.28 -29.40
N TYR A 2 -81.49 31.31 -29.69
CA TYR A 2 -80.04 31.31 -29.93
C TYR A 2 -79.24 30.81 -28.71
N ALA A 3 -78.16 30.06 -28.94
CA ALA A 3 -76.84 30.34 -28.38
C ALA A 3 -75.77 29.44 -29.03
N ILE A 4 -74.74 30.11 -29.54
CA ILE A 4 -73.51 29.61 -30.14
C ILE A 4 -72.51 29.34 -29.00
N PRO A 5 -71.72 28.25 -29.01
CA PRO A 5 -70.56 28.16 -28.15
C PRO A 5 -69.41 29.01 -28.73
N THR A 6 -69.05 30.05 -27.98
CA THR A 6 -67.91 30.94 -28.16
C THR A 6 -66.59 30.19 -28.28
N GLY A 7 -65.81 30.53 -29.30
CA GLY A 7 -64.53 29.91 -29.60
C GLY A 7 -63.39 30.32 -28.66
N SER A 8 -62.33 29.52 -28.71
CA SER A 8 -60.95 29.98 -28.53
C SER A 8 -60.03 29.02 -29.28
N ILE A 9 -59.22 29.59 -30.17
CA ILE A 9 -58.18 28.96 -30.95
C ILE A 9 -56.95 28.88 -30.04
N GLY A 10 -56.51 27.67 -29.71
CA GLY A 10 -55.29 27.42 -28.93
C GLY A 10 -54.34 26.54 -29.72
N SER A 11 -53.16 27.08 -30.01
CA SER A 11 -52.05 26.46 -30.74
C SER A 11 -51.62 25.12 -30.16
N VAL A 12 -51.21 24.22 -31.04
CA VAL A 12 -50.52 22.96 -30.72
C VAL A 12 -49.07 23.28 -30.38
N ASP A 13 -48.76 23.38 -29.08
CA ASP A 13 -47.38 23.44 -28.62
C ASP A 13 -46.76 22.05 -28.53
N ARG A 14 -45.62 21.90 -29.21
CA ARG A 14 -44.74 20.74 -29.17
C ARG A 14 -44.14 20.62 -27.77
N TYR A 15 -44.34 19.48 -27.13
CA TYR A 15 -43.56 19.09 -25.96
C TYR A 15 -42.09 18.90 -26.36
N THR A 16 -41.22 19.79 -25.89
CA THR A 16 -39.79 19.53 -25.68
C THR A 16 -39.61 18.96 -24.27
N PRO A 17 -38.89 17.84 -24.07
CA PRO A 17 -38.53 17.41 -22.74
C PRO A 17 -37.35 18.24 -22.21
N ASP A 18 -37.53 18.73 -21.00
CA ASP A 18 -36.55 19.45 -20.19
C ASP A 18 -35.23 18.70 -20.01
N SER A 19 -34.18 19.51 -19.97
CA SER A 19 -32.84 19.17 -19.51
C SER A 19 -32.86 18.57 -18.10
N GLN A 20 -32.60 17.27 -17.98
CA GLN A 20 -32.13 16.66 -16.75
C GLN A 20 -30.62 16.45 -16.83
N SER A 21 -29.91 17.23 -16.01
CA SER A 21 -28.51 17.03 -15.65
C SER A 21 -28.34 15.65 -15.00
N SER A 22 -27.89 14.67 -15.78
CA SER A 22 -27.51 13.37 -15.27
C SER A 22 -26.06 13.41 -14.80
N SER A 23 -25.87 13.39 -13.48
CA SER A 23 -24.58 13.10 -12.86
C SER A 23 -24.22 11.64 -13.14
N CYS A 24 -23.14 11.43 -13.88
CA CYS A 24 -22.63 10.12 -14.23
C CYS A 24 -21.90 9.50 -13.02
N VAL A 25 -22.63 8.69 -12.23
CA VAL A 25 -22.01 7.74 -11.31
C VAL A 25 -21.62 6.52 -12.13
N SER A 26 -20.34 6.43 -12.48
CA SER A 26 -19.79 5.32 -13.26
C SER A 26 -19.72 4.06 -12.39
N GLY A 27 -20.80 3.27 -12.42
CA GLY A 27 -20.81 1.91 -11.88
C GLY A 27 -20.10 0.97 -12.87
N VAL A 28 -18.98 0.40 -12.46
CA VAL A 28 -18.29 -0.65 -13.23
C VAL A 28 -19.13 -1.92 -13.14
N VAL A 29 -19.97 -2.15 -14.14
CA VAL A 29 -20.57 -3.47 -14.38
C VAL A 29 -19.48 -4.33 -15.02
N ALA A 30 -18.86 -5.20 -14.23
CA ALA A 30 -17.96 -6.23 -14.73
C ALA A 30 -18.78 -7.27 -15.52
N VAL A 31 -19.04 -6.98 -16.79
CA VAL A 31 -19.57 -7.98 -17.72
C VAL A 31 -18.43 -8.94 -18.02
N ALA A 32 -18.47 -10.12 -17.41
CA ALA A 32 -17.62 -11.25 -17.78
C ALA A 32 -17.99 -11.67 -19.22
N ALA A 33 -17.37 -11.03 -20.20
CA ALA A 33 -17.50 -11.39 -21.60
C ALA A 33 -16.70 -12.67 -21.84
N SER A 34 -17.35 -13.82 -21.65
CA SER A 34 -16.88 -15.11 -22.14
C SER A 34 -16.77 -15.02 -23.67
N LEU A 35 -15.56 -14.81 -24.20
CA LEU A 35 -15.26 -14.86 -25.63
C LEU A 35 -15.43 -16.29 -26.13
N LEU A 36 -16.64 -16.64 -26.56
CA LEU A 36 -16.90 -17.87 -27.29
C LEU A 36 -16.34 -17.71 -28.72
N LEU A 37 -15.05 -18.03 -28.87
CA LEU A 37 -14.40 -18.15 -30.18
C LEU A 37 -14.82 -19.49 -30.82
N VAL A 38 -16.05 -19.56 -31.33
CA VAL A 38 -16.51 -20.72 -32.11
C VAL A 38 -15.96 -20.60 -33.53
N GLY A 39 -14.83 -21.26 -33.79
CA GLY A 39 -14.25 -21.34 -35.14
C GLY A 39 -12.80 -21.80 -35.14
N THR A 40 -12.59 -23.08 -35.47
CA THR A 40 -11.31 -23.76 -35.79
C THR A 40 -10.19 -23.65 -34.75
N GLY A 41 -10.20 -24.53 -33.74
CA GLY A 41 -9.06 -25.25 -33.12
C GLY A 41 -7.70 -24.58 -32.84
N ALA A 42 -7.55 -23.26 -32.98
CA ALA A 42 -6.28 -22.56 -32.79
C ALA A 42 -6.23 -21.97 -31.38
N SER A 43 -5.26 -22.41 -30.59
CA SER A 43 -4.97 -21.83 -29.28
C SER A 43 -4.02 -20.65 -29.45
N TYR A 44 -4.53 -19.44 -29.26
CA TYR A 44 -3.71 -18.23 -29.28
C TYR A 44 -3.22 -17.88 -27.87
N PRO A 45 -1.91 -17.78 -27.64
CA PRO A 45 -1.39 -17.46 -26.32
C PRO A 45 -1.62 -15.97 -25.98
N VAL A 46 -2.09 -15.70 -24.77
CA VAL A 46 -2.45 -14.34 -24.29
C VAL A 46 -1.21 -13.43 -24.19
N ASN A 47 -0.04 -14.00 -23.91
CA ASN A 47 1.22 -13.28 -23.77
C ASN A 47 1.78 -12.74 -25.11
N ALA A 48 1.33 -13.26 -26.25
CA ALA A 48 1.83 -12.89 -27.59
C ALA A 48 0.75 -12.18 -28.44
N TYR A 49 -0.20 -11.51 -27.80
CA TYR A 49 -1.36 -10.89 -28.48
C TYR A 49 -0.97 -9.99 -29.65
N LYS A 50 0.11 -9.20 -29.53
CA LYS A 50 0.56 -8.29 -30.59
C LYS A 50 0.91 -9.00 -31.89
N GLN A 51 1.42 -10.23 -31.79
CA GLN A 51 1.88 -11.01 -32.94
C GLN A 51 0.71 -11.64 -33.69
N TRP A 52 -0.24 -12.26 -32.99
CA TRP A 52 -1.35 -12.94 -33.67
C TRP A 52 -2.52 -12.01 -34.02
N ARG A 53 -2.70 -10.89 -33.30
CA ARG A 53 -3.80 -9.92 -33.55
C ARG A 53 -3.84 -9.45 -35.00
N GLN A 54 -2.68 -9.17 -35.61
CA GLN A 54 -2.59 -8.70 -37.00
C GLN A 54 -3.20 -9.70 -38.00
N TYR A 55 -3.10 -11.01 -37.74
CA TYR A 55 -3.60 -12.05 -38.64
C TYR A 55 -5.12 -12.26 -38.53
N VAL A 56 -5.72 -11.93 -37.38
CA VAL A 56 -7.15 -12.13 -37.11
C VAL A 56 -7.98 -10.84 -37.21
N GLN A 57 -7.34 -9.68 -37.14
CA GLN A 57 -7.96 -8.36 -37.28
C GLN A 57 -8.82 -8.19 -38.55
N PRO A 58 -8.48 -8.76 -39.72
CA PRO A 58 -9.35 -8.66 -40.90
C PRO A 58 -10.67 -9.44 -40.76
N ARG A 59 -10.74 -10.40 -39.83
CA ARG A 59 -11.87 -11.33 -39.67
C ARG A 59 -12.65 -11.14 -38.37
N VAL A 60 -12.12 -10.36 -37.43
CA VAL A 60 -12.71 -10.10 -36.11
C VAL A 60 -12.66 -8.61 -35.84
N GLN A 61 -13.82 -7.99 -35.61
CA GLN A 61 -13.88 -6.62 -35.12
C GLN A 61 -13.48 -6.61 -33.64
N PHE A 62 -12.31 -6.07 -33.34
CA PHE A 62 -11.90 -5.83 -31.97
C PHE A 62 -12.53 -4.51 -31.51
N ALA A 63 -13.49 -4.56 -30.59
CA ALA A 63 -14.07 -3.37 -29.96
C ALA A 63 -13.10 -2.62 -29.01
N PHE A 64 -11.82 -2.98 -29.01
CA PHE A 64 -10.77 -2.46 -28.12
C PHE A 64 -9.65 -1.81 -28.94
N ASP A 65 -9.98 -0.70 -29.62
CA ASP A 65 -9.01 0.10 -30.39
C ASP A 65 -8.75 1.48 -29.74
N SER A 66 -9.10 1.68 -28.46
CA SER A 66 -8.93 2.99 -27.81
C SER A 66 -8.40 2.96 -26.39
N LEU A 67 -7.69 1.90 -26.00
CA LEU A 67 -6.86 1.92 -24.80
C LEU A 67 -5.41 1.63 -25.18
N GLU A 68 -4.83 2.46 -26.05
CA GLU A 68 -3.40 2.81 -25.93
C GLU A 68 -3.21 3.66 -24.66
N SER A 69 -3.59 3.11 -23.51
CA SER A 69 -2.92 3.50 -22.28
C SER A 69 -1.61 2.74 -22.32
N THR A 70 -0.52 3.48 -22.47
CA THR A 70 0.84 3.08 -22.13
C THR A 70 0.79 1.97 -21.09
N TYR A 71 0.99 0.72 -21.53
CA TYR A 71 1.15 -0.42 -20.64
C TYR A 71 2.57 -0.31 -20.06
N THR A 72 2.81 0.73 -19.28
CA THR A 72 3.73 0.63 -18.16
C THR A 72 3.16 -0.51 -17.33
N PRO A 73 3.93 -1.57 -17.02
CA PRO A 73 3.52 -2.48 -15.97
C PRO A 73 3.54 -1.66 -14.68
N ALA A 74 2.45 -0.92 -14.42
CA ALA A 74 2.09 -0.55 -13.08
C ALA A 74 1.98 -1.90 -12.38
N ILE A 75 2.98 -2.19 -11.55
CA ILE A 75 3.03 -3.32 -10.65
C ILE A 75 1.63 -3.40 -10.04
N SER A 76 0.81 -4.33 -10.55
CA SER A 76 -0.50 -4.57 -9.96
C SER A 76 -0.18 -4.94 -8.52
N PRO A 77 -0.75 -4.26 -7.52
CA PRO A 77 -0.46 -4.59 -6.13
C PRO A 77 -0.77 -6.08 -6.00
N GLU A 78 0.26 -6.87 -5.73
CA GLU A 78 0.14 -8.30 -5.51
C GLU A 78 -0.97 -8.46 -4.49
N VAL A 79 -2.12 -8.99 -4.92
CA VAL A 79 -3.31 -9.06 -4.08
C VAL A 79 -2.96 -9.98 -2.93
N ASP A 80 -2.83 -9.39 -1.75
CA ASP A 80 -2.42 -10.12 -0.57
C ASP A 80 -3.56 -11.05 -0.14
N VAL A 81 -3.36 -12.35 -0.36
CA VAL A 81 -4.30 -13.42 -0.03
C VAL A 81 -4.12 -13.95 1.40
N ARG A 82 -3.24 -13.35 2.20
CA ARG A 82 -2.97 -13.79 3.58
C ARG A 82 -4.15 -13.47 4.51
N ASN A 83 -4.39 -14.36 5.46
CA ASN A 83 -5.31 -14.10 6.58
C ASN A 83 -4.62 -13.22 7.64
N VAL A 84 -5.41 -12.54 8.47
CA VAL A 84 -4.95 -11.73 9.61
C VAL A 84 -4.00 -12.51 10.52
N ALA A 85 -4.29 -13.78 10.81
CA ALA A 85 -3.41 -14.63 11.61
C ALA A 85 -2.02 -14.80 10.97
N GLN A 86 -1.97 -14.94 9.64
CA GLN A 86 -0.72 -15.08 8.89
C GLN A 86 0.07 -13.76 8.89
N HIS A 87 -0.61 -12.62 8.76
CA HIS A 87 0.02 -11.30 8.89
C HIS A 87 0.60 -11.08 10.29
N LEU A 88 -0.13 -11.45 11.34
CA LEU A 88 0.36 -11.35 12.72
C LEU A 88 1.56 -12.26 12.99
N ALA A 89 1.56 -13.47 12.40
CA ALA A 89 2.71 -14.37 12.48
C ALA A 89 3.96 -13.76 11.82
N ASN A 90 3.80 -13.17 10.63
CA ASN A 90 4.90 -12.51 9.91
C ASN A 90 5.47 -11.31 10.69
N ILE A 91 4.60 -10.46 11.24
CA ILE A 91 5.00 -9.34 12.10
C ILE A 91 5.83 -9.83 13.29
N ARG A 92 5.42 -10.95 13.90
CA ARG A 92 6.12 -11.54 15.04
C ARG A 92 7.50 -12.06 14.65
N GLU A 93 7.63 -12.68 13.49
CA GLU A 93 8.89 -13.24 13.02
C GLU A 93 9.92 -12.14 12.73
N VAL A 94 9.55 -11.14 11.93
CA VAL A 94 10.50 -10.11 11.45
C VAL A 94 10.72 -9.01 12.48
N LEU A 95 9.65 -8.44 13.03
CA LEU A 95 9.76 -7.27 13.92
C LEU A 95 9.93 -7.67 15.39
N SER A 96 9.60 -8.92 15.74
CA SER A 96 9.66 -9.45 17.12
C SER A 96 9.13 -8.46 18.20
N PRO A 97 7.95 -7.85 18.02
CA PRO A 97 7.38 -6.95 19.01
C PRO A 97 6.92 -7.72 20.24
N SER A 98 6.88 -7.03 21.38
CA SER A 98 6.24 -7.59 22.58
C SER A 98 4.75 -7.76 22.33
N MET A 99 4.17 -8.92 22.69
CA MET A 99 2.71 -9.15 22.62
C MET A 99 1.93 -8.07 23.40
N SER A 100 2.54 -7.51 24.44
CA SER A 100 1.97 -6.43 25.24
C SER A 100 1.94 -5.10 24.52
N GLU A 101 2.96 -4.84 23.71
CA GLU A 101 3.12 -3.61 22.94
C GLU A 101 2.19 -3.63 21.74
N LEU A 102 2.18 -4.73 20.99
CA LEU A 102 1.28 -4.92 19.85
C LEU A 102 -0.20 -4.85 20.27
N ALA A 103 -0.56 -5.44 21.41
CA ALA A 103 -1.93 -5.36 21.93
C ALA A 103 -2.31 -3.92 22.31
N LYS A 104 -1.39 -3.14 22.91
CA LYS A 104 -1.60 -1.72 23.21
C LYS A 104 -1.77 -0.89 21.93
N ASP A 105 -0.94 -1.15 20.92
CA ASP A 105 -0.96 -0.44 19.64
C ASP A 105 -2.27 -0.68 18.88
N LEU A 106 -2.81 -1.89 18.96
CA LEU A 106 -4.11 -2.27 18.38
C LEU A 106 -5.31 -1.83 19.23
N GLY A 107 -5.08 -1.40 20.48
CA GLY A 107 -6.12 -1.06 21.45
C GLY A 107 -6.94 -2.27 21.93
N ILE A 108 -6.34 -3.47 21.98
CA ILE A 108 -7.00 -4.72 22.36
C ILE A 108 -6.36 -5.35 23.62
N THR A 109 -7.04 -6.34 24.19
CA THR A 109 -6.45 -7.15 25.27
C THR A 109 -5.46 -8.17 24.70
N ARG A 110 -4.46 -8.58 25.50
CA ARG A 110 -3.52 -9.65 25.10
C ARG A 110 -4.24 -10.96 24.77
N GLN A 111 -5.34 -11.26 25.47
CA GLN A 111 -6.14 -12.46 25.24
C GLN A 111 -6.80 -12.42 23.85
N ALA A 112 -7.33 -11.27 23.44
CA ALA A 112 -7.87 -11.09 22.09
C ALA A 112 -6.78 -11.27 21.02
N LEU A 113 -5.58 -10.71 21.25
CA LEU A 113 -4.44 -10.88 20.34
C LEU A 113 -4.07 -12.36 20.14
N TYR A 114 -4.05 -13.16 21.21
CA TYR A 114 -3.78 -14.60 21.09
C TYR A 114 -4.86 -15.35 20.31
N LYS A 115 -6.14 -14.98 20.47
CA LYS A 115 -7.23 -15.54 19.67
C LYS A 115 -7.15 -15.16 18.19
N TRP A 116 -6.62 -13.98 17.87
CA TRP A 116 -6.36 -13.58 16.48
C TRP A 116 -5.17 -14.33 15.89
N LEU A 117 -4.13 -14.58 16.69
CA LEU A 117 -2.96 -15.35 16.27
C LEU A 117 -3.31 -16.84 16.05
N SER A 118 -4.22 -17.42 16.84
CA SER A 118 -4.69 -18.79 16.65
C SER A 118 -5.69 -18.93 15.49
N GLY A 119 -6.18 -17.82 14.92
CA GLY A 119 -7.22 -17.82 13.90
C GLY A 119 -8.63 -18.13 14.43
N GLU A 120 -8.81 -18.21 15.75
CA GLU A 120 -10.12 -18.44 16.39
C GLU A 120 -11.04 -17.22 16.26
N ASN A 121 -10.46 -16.03 16.17
CA ASN A 121 -11.20 -14.78 16.03
C ASN A 121 -10.52 -13.83 15.04
N GLN A 122 -11.29 -12.91 14.45
CA GLN A 122 -10.79 -11.86 13.55
C GLN A 122 -11.10 -10.47 14.11
N PRO A 123 -10.43 -9.41 13.64
CA PRO A 123 -10.77 -8.05 14.00
C PRO A 123 -12.11 -7.66 13.37
N ASP A 124 -13.03 -7.13 14.19
CA ASP A 124 -14.33 -6.62 13.72
C ASP A 124 -14.20 -5.31 12.94
N ASP A 125 -13.10 -4.59 13.14
CA ASP A 125 -12.86 -3.25 12.62
C ASP A 125 -11.89 -3.29 11.42
N ALA A 126 -12.37 -2.80 10.27
CA ALA A 126 -11.59 -2.73 9.04
C ALA A 126 -10.30 -1.91 9.19
N SER A 127 -10.29 -0.89 10.06
CA SER A 127 -9.09 -0.08 10.32
C SER A 127 -7.97 -0.91 10.98
N LYS A 128 -8.33 -1.82 11.89
CA LYS A 128 -7.37 -2.73 12.55
C LYS A 128 -6.82 -3.76 11.58
N VAL A 129 -7.66 -4.27 10.68
CA VAL A 129 -7.22 -5.17 9.61
C VAL A 129 -6.21 -4.45 8.70
N GLN A 130 -6.53 -3.24 8.25
CA GLN A 130 -5.61 -2.44 7.43
C GLN A 130 -4.30 -2.14 8.14
N PHE A 131 -4.33 -1.78 9.42
CA PHE A 131 -3.13 -1.57 10.21
C PHE A 131 -2.25 -2.83 10.27
N ILE A 132 -2.84 -4.01 10.52
CA ILE A 132 -2.12 -5.29 10.57
C ILE A 132 -1.53 -5.62 9.19
N THR A 133 -2.28 -5.44 8.11
CA THR A 133 -1.80 -5.70 6.75
C THR A 133 -0.65 -4.74 6.39
N ASN A 134 -0.78 -3.45 6.67
CA ASN A 134 0.28 -2.46 6.44
C ASN A 134 1.55 -2.81 7.23
N LEU A 135 1.41 -3.12 8.52
CA LEU A 135 2.56 -3.51 9.35
C LEU A 135 3.22 -4.81 8.88
N SER A 136 2.43 -5.77 8.38
CA SER A 136 2.97 -6.98 7.76
C SER A 136 3.74 -6.67 6.47
N ASN A 137 3.24 -5.77 5.62
CA ASN A 137 3.91 -5.40 4.38
C ASN A 137 5.21 -4.62 4.64
N VAL A 138 5.23 -3.80 5.70
CA VAL A 138 6.43 -3.17 6.22
C VAL A 138 7.45 -4.24 6.65
N ALA A 139 7.02 -5.23 7.42
CA ALA A 139 7.86 -6.36 7.83
C ALA A 139 8.41 -7.13 6.62
N ASP A 140 7.59 -7.41 5.61
CA ASP A 140 8.04 -8.05 4.37
C ASP A 140 9.10 -7.22 3.65
N SER A 141 8.95 -5.90 3.63
CA SER A 141 9.91 -4.99 3.01
C SER A 141 11.28 -5.03 3.73
N PHE A 142 11.27 -5.07 5.06
CA PHE A 142 12.50 -5.24 5.85
C PHE A 142 13.14 -6.63 5.67
N SER A 143 12.33 -7.69 5.63
CA SER A 143 12.79 -9.06 5.39
C SER A 143 13.40 -9.22 4.00
N LYS A 144 12.74 -8.68 2.95
CA LYS A 144 13.25 -8.62 1.58
C LYS A 144 14.57 -7.85 1.47
N ALA A 145 14.77 -6.84 2.32
CA ALA A 145 16.01 -6.06 2.37
C ALA A 145 17.14 -6.75 3.14
N GLY A 146 16.89 -7.86 3.85
CA GLY A 146 17.89 -8.61 4.61
C GLY A 146 18.40 -7.86 5.85
N LEU A 147 17.60 -6.96 6.43
CA LEU A 147 18.01 -6.15 7.58
C LEU A 147 17.70 -6.87 8.90
N ASN A 148 18.74 -7.19 9.68
CA ASN A 148 18.59 -7.84 10.98
C ASN A 148 18.04 -6.89 12.08
N ASP A 149 18.22 -5.58 11.92
CA ASP A 149 17.85 -4.56 12.91
C ASP A 149 16.46 -3.96 12.72
N ALA A 150 15.57 -4.65 11.99
CA ALA A 150 14.22 -4.16 11.65
C ALA A 150 13.43 -3.68 12.88
N LYS A 151 13.58 -4.38 14.02
CA LYS A 151 12.95 -4.00 15.30
C LYS A 151 13.36 -2.61 15.80
N LEU A 152 14.63 -2.25 15.65
CA LEU A 152 15.15 -0.96 16.09
C LEU A 152 14.70 0.15 15.12
N LEU A 153 14.79 -0.13 13.82
CA LEU A 153 14.44 0.82 12.76
C LEU A 153 12.96 1.24 12.82
N VAL A 154 12.05 0.30 13.10
CA VAL A 154 10.60 0.61 13.21
C VAL A 154 10.29 1.55 14.38
N LYS A 155 11.06 1.47 15.47
CA LYS A 155 10.87 2.31 16.67
C LYS A 155 11.62 3.65 16.61
N MET A 156 12.55 3.79 15.68
CA MET A 156 13.36 5.00 15.54
C MET A 156 12.49 6.19 15.12
N LYS A 157 12.68 7.33 15.78
CA LYS A 157 11.99 8.59 15.48
C LYS A 157 12.68 9.33 14.33
N ALA A 158 12.56 8.80 13.12
CA ALA A 158 13.20 9.35 11.93
C ALA A 158 12.34 10.42 11.22
N PHE A 159 11.03 10.47 11.46
CA PHE A 159 10.10 11.28 10.66
C PHE A 159 9.47 12.40 11.49
N ASN A 160 10.19 13.52 11.63
CA ASN A 160 9.74 14.69 12.41
C ASN A 160 9.34 14.34 13.86
N GLY A 161 10.11 13.46 14.51
CA GLY A 161 9.83 13.00 15.87
C GLY A 161 8.81 11.85 15.96
N ARG A 162 8.19 11.43 14.85
CA ARG A 162 7.33 10.24 14.75
C ARG A 162 8.15 9.02 14.33
N SER A 163 7.76 7.86 14.85
CA SER A 163 8.31 6.57 14.43
C SER A 163 7.56 6.01 13.23
N LEU A 164 8.14 5.04 12.52
CA LEU A 164 7.46 4.36 11.42
C LEU A 164 6.16 3.68 11.90
N MET A 165 6.15 3.16 13.13
CA MET A 165 4.96 2.59 13.76
C MET A 165 3.83 3.63 13.91
N ASP A 166 4.17 4.88 14.24
CA ASP A 166 3.18 5.95 14.40
C ASP A 166 2.55 6.34 13.06
N LEU A 167 3.35 6.39 11.98
CA LEU A 167 2.85 6.66 10.63
C LEU A 167 1.84 5.60 10.18
N VAL A 168 2.13 4.32 10.45
CA VAL A 168 1.23 3.20 10.10
C VAL A 168 -0.06 3.26 10.92
N LYS A 169 -0.02 3.68 12.19
CA LYS A 169 -1.22 3.87 13.04
C LYS A 169 -2.11 4.99 12.53
N GLU A 170 -1.52 6.07 12.03
CA GLU A 170 -2.25 7.21 11.46
C GLU A 170 -2.82 6.90 10.06
N GLY A 171 -2.47 5.75 9.48
CA GLY A 171 -2.90 5.35 8.14
C GLY A 171 -2.20 6.11 7.02
N GLU A 172 -1.05 6.75 7.31
CA GLU A 172 -0.23 7.41 6.30
C GLU A 172 0.44 6.39 5.36
N ASP A 173 0.89 6.85 4.19
CA ASP A 173 1.62 6.02 3.24
C ASP A 173 2.98 5.60 3.81
N TRP A 174 3.07 4.34 4.22
CA TRP A 174 4.26 3.74 4.84
C TRP A 174 5.34 3.36 3.83
N ASN A 175 5.04 3.32 2.54
CA ASN A 175 5.95 2.78 1.53
C ASN A 175 7.22 3.63 1.39
N LYS A 176 7.06 4.96 1.21
CA LYS A 176 8.21 5.88 1.06
C LYS A 176 9.08 5.93 2.33
N PRO A 177 8.51 6.11 3.55
CA PRO A 177 9.28 6.05 4.79
C PRO A 177 10.09 4.77 4.95
N VAL A 178 9.51 3.61 4.63
CA VAL A 178 10.20 2.31 4.71
C VAL A 178 11.39 2.26 3.76
N GLN A 179 11.22 2.66 2.50
CA GLN A 179 12.32 2.64 1.52
C GLN A 179 13.47 3.56 1.95
N VAL A 180 13.17 4.77 2.44
CA VAL A 180 14.18 5.69 2.96
C VAL A 180 14.97 5.06 4.12
N LEU A 181 14.29 4.38 5.05
CA LEU A 181 14.98 3.70 6.16
C LEU A 181 15.82 2.51 5.69
N ILE A 182 15.36 1.77 4.69
CA ILE A 182 16.11 0.64 4.12
C ILE A 182 17.37 1.15 3.43
N ASP A 183 17.26 2.19 2.62
CA ASP A 183 18.39 2.77 1.89
C ASP A 183 19.43 3.36 2.84
N GLU A 184 18.98 4.08 3.87
CA GLU A 184 19.86 4.62 4.91
C GLU A 184 20.54 3.52 5.71
N ALA A 185 19.80 2.48 6.14
CA ALA A 185 20.37 1.36 6.87
C ALA A 185 21.42 0.61 6.05
N LYS A 186 21.20 0.43 4.74
CA LYS A 186 22.17 -0.18 3.82
C LYS A 186 23.40 0.71 3.64
N ALA A 187 23.21 2.02 3.47
CA ALA A 187 24.30 2.98 3.36
C ALA A 187 25.15 2.99 4.64
N MET A 188 24.52 2.95 5.81
CA MET A 188 25.20 2.89 7.10
C MET A 188 26.00 1.58 7.26
N ASN A 189 25.42 0.44 6.89
CA ASN A 189 26.14 -0.85 6.95
C ASN A 189 27.35 -0.86 6.00
N ALA A 190 27.22 -0.35 4.77
CA ALA A 190 28.32 -0.23 3.84
C ALA A 190 29.43 0.73 4.33
N ALA A 191 29.04 1.85 4.96
CA ALA A 191 29.99 2.76 5.60
C ALA A 191 30.71 2.08 6.79
N ALA A 192 30.00 1.30 7.60
CA ALA A 192 30.58 0.56 8.71
C ALA A 192 31.59 -0.51 8.26
N GLU A 193 31.28 -1.22 7.17
CA GLU A 193 32.18 -2.19 6.54
C GLU A 193 33.43 -1.53 5.97
N SER A 194 33.27 -0.47 5.18
CA SER A 194 34.40 0.25 4.54
C SER A 194 35.34 0.90 5.55
N ALA A 195 34.82 1.37 6.69
CA ALA A 195 35.63 1.92 7.78
C ALA A 195 36.14 0.86 8.76
N ASN A 196 35.93 -0.43 8.48
CA ASN A 196 36.39 -1.58 9.27
C ASN A 196 35.94 -1.51 10.76
N TYR A 197 34.82 -0.85 11.05
CA TYR A 197 34.28 -0.74 12.40
C TYR A 197 33.83 -2.10 12.97
N LEU A 198 33.45 -3.04 12.10
CA LEU A 198 33.05 -4.39 12.50
C LEU A 198 34.22 -5.20 13.10
N ALA A 199 35.47 -4.87 12.73
CA ALA A 199 36.66 -5.51 13.28
C ALA A 199 37.24 -4.77 14.50
N SER A 200 36.85 -3.50 14.73
CA SER A 200 37.41 -2.70 15.80
C SER A 200 36.74 -3.04 17.14
N LYS A 201 37.27 -4.06 17.83
CA LYS A 201 37.03 -4.28 19.27
C LYS A 201 37.82 -3.28 20.12
N ALA A 202 37.84 -2.01 19.71
CA ALA A 202 38.53 -0.97 20.47
C ALA A 202 37.88 -0.90 21.86
N LYS A 203 38.70 -1.09 22.89
CA LYS A 203 38.25 -0.96 24.28
C LYS A 203 37.74 0.48 24.46
N PRO A 204 36.54 0.70 25.04
CA PRO A 204 36.05 2.05 25.30
C PRO A 204 37.13 2.85 26.04
N THR A 205 37.62 3.92 25.43
CA THR A 205 38.62 4.80 26.06
C THR A 205 37.88 5.93 26.75
N ASP A 206 38.24 6.18 28.01
CA ASP A 206 37.72 7.29 28.82
C ASP A 206 38.59 8.55 28.63
N ASP A 207 39.43 8.62 27.58
CA ASP A 207 40.32 9.76 27.31
C ASP A 207 39.57 11.08 27.13
N TRP A 208 38.30 11.03 26.70
CA TRP A 208 37.40 12.18 26.61
C TRP A 208 37.00 12.74 27.98
N LYS A 209 37.20 12.00 29.07
CA LYS A 209 36.99 12.47 30.45
C LYS A 209 38.23 13.17 31.02
N SER A 210 39.12 13.70 30.18
CA SER A 210 40.38 14.30 30.63
C SER A 210 40.13 15.30 31.77
N SER A 211 40.54 14.91 32.98
CA SER A 211 40.47 15.71 34.21
C SER A 211 41.54 16.80 34.27
N ILE A 212 42.09 17.20 33.12
CA ILE A 212 43.08 18.26 33.01
C ILE A 212 42.31 19.57 33.07
N SER A 213 42.19 20.11 34.28
CA SER A 213 41.78 21.48 34.52
C SER A 213 42.65 22.40 33.66
N ILE A 214 42.03 23.20 32.79
CA ILE A 214 42.73 24.26 32.07
C ILE A 214 43.41 25.15 33.13
N PRO A 215 44.75 25.25 33.17
CA PRO A 215 45.40 26.10 34.16
C PRO A 215 44.99 27.55 33.89
N GLY A 216 44.31 28.14 34.87
CA GLY A 216 43.86 29.53 34.80
C GLY A 216 45.03 30.46 34.57
N THR A 217 44.93 31.27 33.52
CA THR A 217 45.83 32.40 33.26
C THR A 217 45.73 33.36 34.43
N VAL A 218 46.84 33.59 35.12
CA VAL A 218 46.96 34.68 36.10
C VAL A 218 46.86 35.99 35.32
N GLU A 219 45.81 36.77 35.57
CA GLU A 219 45.73 38.15 35.06
C GLU A 219 46.70 39.02 35.88
N GLU A 220 47.64 39.68 35.20
CA GLU A 220 48.47 40.76 35.74
C GLU A 220 47.77 42.12 35.59
#